data_AF-A0A366HQ95-F1
#
_entry.id   AF-A0A366HQ95-F1
#
_cell.length_a   1.000
_cell.length_b   1.000
_cell.length_c   1.000
_cell.angle_alpha   90.00
_cell.angle_beta   90.00
_cell.angle_gamma   90.00
#
_symmetry.space_group_name_H-M   'P 1'
#
loop_
_entity.id
_entity.type
_entity.pdbx_description
1 polymer ?
#
loop_
_entity_poly.entity_id
_entity_poly.type
_entity_poly.pdbx_seq_one_letter_code
_entity_poly.pdbx_strand_id
1 'polypeptide(L)'
;MPDRVVEFQSSAFPKYPNENEDLVNDNCWGKRLAEYVNEHLPEHGVPTNGILCEDWGWLVYLENADFSMFIGCGVMDEGDEDDQDGEASDDDPSKYAMPPSAQPRLPKGVNEFIMFVNAEPGFLKRLFRKVNTAPAVERAEQALKDMMAAAPGMFQSVKWRDTSPK
;
A
#
# COMPACT_ATOMS: atom_id res chain seq x y z
N MET A 1 13.71 -5.86 3.75
CA MET A 1 12.28 -6.15 3.98
C MET A 1 11.71 -4.95 4.71
N PRO A 2 10.47 -4.54 4.42
CA PRO A 2 9.84 -3.46 5.16
C PRO A 2 9.83 -3.80 6.65
N ASP A 3 9.90 -2.78 7.51
CA ASP A 3 9.96 -3.01 8.96
C ASP A 3 8.56 -3.14 9.58
N ARG A 4 7.57 -2.46 8.98
CA ARG A 4 6.16 -2.45 9.41
C ARG A 4 5.24 -2.54 8.22
N VAL A 5 4.20 -3.35 8.31
CA VAL A 5 3.20 -3.54 7.26
C VAL A 5 1.80 -3.45 7.87
N VAL A 6 0.88 -2.83 7.16
CA VAL A 6 -0.55 -2.86 7.46
C VAL A 6 -1.34 -3.20 6.21
N GLU A 7 -2.28 -4.12 6.35
CA GLU A 7 -3.27 -4.47 5.33
C GLU A 7 -4.65 -4.03 5.80
N PHE A 8 -5.49 -3.56 4.89
CA PHE A 8 -6.86 -3.16 5.21
C PHE A 8 -7.74 -3.18 3.96
N GLN A 9 -9.04 -3.19 4.16
CA GLN A 9 -10.04 -3.04 3.11
C GLN A 9 -10.60 -1.61 3.10
N SER A 10 -10.82 -1.05 1.92
CA SER A 10 -11.40 0.28 1.78
C SER A 10 -12.10 0.48 0.44
N SER A 11 -13.22 1.22 0.48
CA SER A 11 -13.87 1.80 -0.71
C SER A 11 -13.55 3.28 -0.92
N ALA A 12 -12.76 3.89 -0.02
CA ALA A 12 -12.48 5.31 -0.05
C ALA A 12 -11.39 5.71 -1.07
N PHE A 13 -10.65 4.74 -1.60
CA PHE A 13 -9.51 4.96 -2.49
C PHE A 13 -9.72 4.30 -3.87
N PRO A 14 -10.76 4.67 -4.63
CA PRO A 14 -10.97 4.09 -5.97
C PRO A 14 -9.84 4.50 -6.92
N LYS A 15 -9.44 3.59 -7.80
CA LYS A 15 -8.45 3.85 -8.86
C LYS A 15 -8.81 5.10 -9.68
N TYR A 16 -7.82 5.96 -9.99
CA TYR A 16 -8.06 7.05 -10.93
C TYR A 16 -8.24 6.52 -12.36
N PRO A 17 -9.11 7.12 -13.21
CA PRO A 17 -9.31 6.66 -14.59
C PRO A 17 -8.04 6.63 -15.44
N ASN A 18 -7.07 7.50 -15.16
CA ASN A 18 -5.81 7.64 -15.88
C ASN A 18 -4.59 7.18 -15.07
N GLU A 19 -4.77 6.46 -13.95
CA GLU A 19 -3.64 6.09 -13.07
C GLU A 19 -2.64 5.17 -13.77
N ASN A 20 -3.11 4.33 -14.69
CA ASN A 20 -2.26 3.40 -15.44
C ASN A 20 -1.24 4.09 -16.34
N GLU A 21 -1.50 5.34 -16.77
CA GLU A 21 -0.55 6.06 -17.63
C GLU A 21 0.80 6.32 -16.93
N ASP A 22 0.77 6.43 -15.60
CA ASP A 22 1.95 6.67 -14.77
C ASP A 22 2.64 5.35 -14.34
N LEU A 23 2.04 4.18 -14.58
CA LEU A 23 2.44 2.90 -13.99
C LEU A 23 3.07 1.93 -14.99
N VAL A 24 3.99 1.11 -14.50
CA VAL A 24 4.64 0.05 -15.31
C VAL A 24 3.78 -1.22 -15.37
N ASN A 25 2.84 -1.40 -14.43
CA ASN A 25 1.94 -2.55 -14.34
C ASN A 25 0.47 -2.10 -14.19
N ASP A 26 -0.40 -2.56 -15.10
CA ASP A 26 -1.80 -2.13 -15.20
C ASP A 26 -2.67 -2.52 -14.00
N ASN A 27 -2.25 -3.54 -13.24
CA ASN A 27 -2.95 -4.03 -12.05
C ASN A 27 -2.47 -3.39 -10.75
N CYS A 28 -1.57 -2.42 -10.82
CA CYS A 28 -1.12 -1.66 -9.66
C CYS A 28 -1.90 -0.35 -9.59
N TRP A 29 -2.24 0.11 -8.39
CA TRP A 29 -2.72 1.48 -8.13
C TRP A 29 -2.63 1.77 -6.63
N GLY A 30 -2.81 3.04 -6.27
CA GLY A 30 -2.68 3.49 -4.89
C GLY A 30 -2.55 5.01 -4.73
N LYS A 31 -2.65 5.79 -5.81
CA LYS A 31 -2.39 7.23 -5.81
C LYS A 31 -3.28 7.97 -4.82
N ARG A 32 -4.58 7.67 -4.77
CA ARG A 32 -5.49 8.29 -3.78
C ARG A 32 -5.11 7.98 -2.34
N LEU A 33 -4.67 6.76 -2.09
CA LEU A 33 -4.19 6.37 -0.76
C LEU A 33 -2.90 7.12 -0.42
N ALA A 34 -1.96 7.21 -1.36
CA ALA A 34 -0.73 7.96 -1.19
C ALA A 34 -0.97 9.47 -0.99
N GLU A 35 -1.89 10.08 -1.75
CA GLU A 35 -2.33 11.47 -1.58
C GLU A 35 -2.92 11.68 -0.18
N TYR A 36 -3.81 10.79 0.26
CA TYR A 36 -4.41 10.85 1.59
C TYR A 36 -3.36 10.79 2.70
N VAL A 37 -2.43 9.82 2.62
CA VAL A 37 -1.33 9.69 3.58
C VAL A 37 -0.43 10.92 3.54
N ASN A 38 -0.09 11.41 2.35
CA ASN A 38 0.77 12.59 2.21
C ASN A 38 0.15 13.85 2.83
N GLU A 39 -1.17 14.02 2.74
CA GLU A 39 -1.91 15.16 3.29
C GLU A 39 -2.12 15.04 4.81
N HIS A 40 -2.48 13.86 5.32
CA HIS A 40 -2.96 13.72 6.70
C HIS A 40 -1.89 13.26 7.69
N LEU A 41 -0.87 12.49 7.25
CA LEU A 41 0.18 12.02 8.15
C LEU A 41 0.95 13.15 8.86
N PRO A 42 1.20 14.34 8.24
CA PRO A 42 1.80 15.48 8.93
C PRO A 42 1.01 15.96 10.16
N GLU A 43 -0.32 15.83 10.16
CA GLU A 43 -1.18 16.18 11.30
C GLU A 43 -0.93 15.28 12.52
N HIS A 44 -0.33 14.11 12.30
CA HIS A 44 0.05 13.13 13.30
C HIS A 44 1.56 13.16 13.63
N GLY A 45 2.24 14.26 13.29
CA GLY A 45 3.61 14.54 13.70
C GLY A 45 4.71 13.89 12.85
N VAL A 46 4.37 13.38 11.66
CA VAL A 46 5.32 12.83 10.69
C VAL A 46 5.22 13.60 9.38
N PRO A 47 6.11 14.57 9.14
CA PRO A 47 6.10 15.35 7.90
C PRO A 47 6.41 14.49 6.69
N THR A 48 5.80 14.84 5.56
CA THR A 48 5.91 14.16 4.27
C THR A 48 6.51 15.11 3.24
N ASN A 49 7.18 14.57 2.22
CA ASN A 49 7.82 15.35 1.16
C ASN A 49 7.49 14.79 -0.23
N GLY A 50 6.19 14.66 -0.49
CA GLY A 50 5.66 14.29 -1.79
C GLY A 50 5.54 12.79 -2.03
N ILE A 51 5.01 12.48 -3.20
CA ILE A 51 4.71 11.12 -3.64
C ILE A 51 5.44 10.77 -4.93
N LEU A 52 5.75 9.50 -5.12
CA LEU A 52 6.41 8.97 -6.32
C LEU A 52 5.66 7.73 -6.81
N CYS A 53 5.51 7.62 -8.12
CA CYS A 53 4.95 6.45 -8.76
C CYS A 53 6.00 5.33 -8.86
N GLU A 54 5.63 4.09 -8.53
CA GLU A 54 6.45 2.88 -8.64
C GLU A 54 5.74 1.81 -9.47
N ASP A 55 6.47 0.79 -9.92
CA ASP A 55 5.93 -0.30 -10.75
C ASP A 55 4.91 -1.22 -10.04
N TRP A 56 4.76 -1.06 -8.72
CA TRP A 56 3.80 -1.80 -7.88
C TRP A 56 2.79 -0.92 -7.13
N GLY A 57 2.89 0.41 -7.22
CA GLY A 57 2.05 1.33 -6.43
C GLY A 57 2.64 2.73 -6.31
N TRP A 58 2.49 3.34 -5.14
CA TRP A 58 2.95 4.71 -4.88
C TRP A 58 3.75 4.79 -3.58
N LEU A 59 4.79 5.62 -3.58
CA LEU A 59 5.55 5.98 -2.39
C LEU A 59 5.08 7.32 -1.84
N VAL A 60 5.07 7.45 -0.52
CA VAL A 60 5.02 8.72 0.19
C VAL A 60 6.34 8.90 0.93
N TYR A 61 7.12 9.92 0.57
CA TYR A 61 8.39 10.19 1.25
C TYR A 61 8.16 10.83 2.61
N LEU A 62 8.89 10.35 3.62
CA LEU A 62 8.85 10.92 4.97
C LEU A 62 10.09 11.76 5.22
N GLU A 63 9.92 12.91 5.87
CA GLU A 63 11.05 13.73 6.29
C GLU A 63 11.76 13.07 7.48
N ASN A 64 13.02 12.70 7.27
CA ASN A 64 13.87 12.16 8.31
C ASN A 64 15.34 12.54 8.04
N ALA A 65 15.98 13.22 9.00
CA ALA A 65 17.32 13.79 8.81
C ALA A 65 18.43 12.73 8.70
N ASP A 66 18.24 11.58 9.35
CA ASP A 66 19.30 10.58 9.49
C ASP A 66 19.40 9.65 8.28
N PHE A 67 18.27 9.30 7.66
CA PHE A 67 18.16 8.34 6.57
C PHE A 67 16.85 8.50 5.80
N SER A 68 16.82 8.05 4.54
CA SER A 68 15.61 8.09 3.72
C SER A 68 14.55 7.14 4.26
N MET A 69 13.30 7.61 4.25
CA MET A 69 12.14 6.84 4.67
C MET A 69 10.98 7.07 3.70
N PHE A 70 10.17 6.05 3.52
CA PHE A 70 8.95 6.15 2.75
C PHE A 70 7.89 5.18 3.26
N ILE A 71 6.63 5.48 2.91
CA ILE A 71 5.50 4.58 3.03
C ILE A 71 5.12 4.14 1.63
N GLY A 72 5.16 2.83 1.38
CA GLY A 72 4.56 2.26 0.18
C GLY A 72 3.05 2.15 0.33
N CYS A 73 2.30 2.50 -0.71
CA CYS A 73 0.86 2.44 -0.79
C CYS A 73 0.49 1.67 -2.08
N GLY A 74 -0.15 0.51 -1.93
CA GLY A 74 -0.53 -0.30 -3.08
C GLY A 74 -1.83 -1.07 -2.83
N VAL A 75 -2.51 -1.42 -3.91
CA VAL A 75 -3.58 -2.41 -3.88
C VAL A 75 -2.98 -3.83 -3.79
N MET A 76 -3.69 -4.74 -3.13
CA MET A 76 -3.42 -6.17 -3.10
C MET A 76 -4.40 -6.98 -3.95
N ASP A 77 -5.37 -6.32 -4.56
CA ASP A 77 -6.43 -6.99 -5.32
C ASP A 77 -5.86 -7.53 -6.63
N GLU A 78 -5.94 -8.85 -6.81
CA GLU A 78 -5.74 -9.47 -8.12
C GLU A 78 -6.99 -9.13 -8.90
N GLY A 79 -6.92 -8.03 -9.67
CA GLY A 79 -8.08 -7.36 -10.25
C GLY A 79 -9.15 -8.33 -10.72
N ASP A 80 -10.40 -8.01 -10.37
CA ASP A 80 -11.56 -8.58 -11.04
C ASP A 80 -11.29 -8.42 -12.54
N GLU A 81 -10.87 -9.50 -13.21
CA GLU A 81 -11.14 -9.66 -14.63
C GLU A 81 -12.64 -9.49 -14.67
N ASP A 82 -13.11 -8.32 -15.13
CA ASP A 82 -14.52 -8.07 -15.37
C ASP A 82 -15.01 -9.34 -16.07
N ASP A 83 -15.81 -10.14 -15.36
CA ASP A 83 -16.54 -11.27 -15.89
C ASP A 83 -17.36 -10.66 -17.02
N GLN A 84 -16.77 -10.56 -18.21
CA GLN A 84 -17.50 -10.35 -19.43
C GLN A 84 -18.44 -11.54 -19.43
N ASP A 85 -19.68 -11.23 -19.16
CA ASP A 85 -20.89 -12.00 -19.35
C ASP A 85 -21.10 -12.35 -20.85
N GLY A 86 -20.00 -12.62 -21.56
CA GLY A 86 -20.00 -13.44 -22.75
C GLY A 86 -20.39 -14.84 -22.32
N GLU A 87 -21.60 -15.26 -22.69
CA GLU A 87 -21.99 -16.67 -22.72
C GLU A 87 -20.82 -17.47 -23.30
N ALA A 88 -20.10 -18.18 -22.42
CA ALA A 88 -19.05 -19.09 -22.84
C ALA A 88 -19.70 -20.10 -23.78
N SER A 89 -19.33 -20.07 -25.06
CA SER A 89 -19.70 -21.13 -25.99
C SER A 89 -19.27 -22.47 -25.39
N ASP A 90 -20.10 -23.51 -25.53
CA ASP A 90 -19.90 -24.83 -24.90
C ASP A 90 -18.52 -25.47 -25.18
N ASP A 91 -17.81 -24.98 -26.21
CA ASP A 91 -16.50 -25.41 -26.68
C ASP A 91 -15.30 -24.64 -26.07
N ASP A 92 -15.48 -23.76 -25.07
CA ASP A 92 -14.34 -23.08 -24.44
C ASP A 92 -13.64 -23.96 -23.38
N PRO A 93 -12.37 -24.39 -23.61
CA PRO A 93 -11.59 -25.16 -22.64
C PRO A 93 -11.24 -24.38 -21.36
N SER A 94 -11.43 -23.05 -21.33
CA SER A 94 -11.22 -22.22 -20.13
C SER A 94 -12.19 -22.55 -18.99
N LYS A 95 -13.36 -23.17 -19.27
CA LYS A 95 -14.33 -23.57 -18.23
C LYS A 95 -13.82 -24.64 -17.26
N TYR A 96 -12.75 -25.35 -17.64
CA TYR A 96 -12.08 -26.33 -16.79
C TYR A 96 -10.78 -25.80 -16.17
N ALA A 97 -10.42 -24.55 -16.43
CA ALA A 97 -9.40 -23.88 -15.64
C ALA A 97 -9.92 -23.80 -14.20
N MET A 98 -9.11 -24.28 -13.26
CA MET A 98 -9.40 -24.14 -11.84
C MET A 98 -9.66 -22.65 -11.56
N PRO A 99 -10.78 -22.28 -10.91
CA PRO A 99 -11.05 -20.87 -10.63
C PRO A 99 -9.88 -20.28 -9.85
N PRO A 100 -9.51 -19.01 -10.10
CA PRO A 100 -8.55 -18.34 -9.25
C PRO A 100 -9.07 -18.41 -7.81
N SER A 101 -8.11 -18.61 -6.92
CA SER A 101 -8.23 -19.13 -5.56
C SER A 101 -9.52 -18.80 -4.78
N ALA A 102 -9.90 -19.71 -3.87
CA ALA A 102 -11.06 -19.66 -2.98
C ALA A 102 -11.07 -18.50 -1.94
N GLN A 103 -10.57 -17.33 -2.31
CA GLN A 103 -10.68 -16.11 -1.51
C GLN A 103 -12.09 -15.53 -1.69
N PRO A 104 -12.78 -15.16 -0.59
CA PRO A 104 -14.07 -14.50 -0.70
C PRO A 104 -13.93 -13.19 -1.49
N ARG A 105 -14.65 -13.07 -2.60
CA ARG A 105 -14.72 -11.81 -3.37
C ARG A 105 -15.14 -10.67 -2.45
N LEU A 106 -14.40 -9.56 -2.52
CA LEU A 106 -14.74 -8.35 -1.77
C LEU A 106 -16.07 -7.77 -2.26
N PRO A 107 -16.80 -7.02 -1.42
CA PRO A 107 -17.96 -6.27 -1.88
C PRO A 107 -17.57 -5.33 -3.03
N LYS A 108 -18.44 -5.18 -4.02
CA LYS A 108 -18.20 -4.29 -5.17
C LYS A 108 -17.77 -2.90 -4.73
N GLY A 109 -16.63 -2.43 -5.25
CA GLY A 109 -16.05 -1.12 -4.95
C GLY A 109 -15.25 -1.05 -3.64
N VAL A 110 -15.06 -2.18 -2.95
CA VAL A 110 -14.11 -2.32 -1.84
C VAL A 110 -12.88 -3.05 -2.36
N ASN A 111 -11.70 -2.50 -2.11
CA ASN A 111 -10.43 -3.13 -2.49
C ASN A 111 -9.61 -3.44 -1.23
N GLU A 112 -8.73 -4.42 -1.30
CA GLU A 112 -7.71 -4.68 -0.28
C GLU A 112 -6.45 -3.87 -0.59
N PHE A 113 -5.94 -3.14 0.40
CA PHE A 113 -4.76 -2.30 0.29
C PHE A 113 -3.68 -2.77 1.25
N ILE A 114 -2.43 -2.52 0.88
CA ILE A 114 -1.25 -2.66 1.70
C ILE A 114 -0.57 -1.29 1.86
N MET A 115 -0.16 -0.99 3.08
CA MET A 115 0.86 0.02 3.33
C MET A 115 2.05 -0.60 4.05
N PHE A 116 3.25 -0.13 3.74
CA PHE A 116 4.44 -0.56 4.45
C PHE A 116 5.43 0.57 4.68
N VAL A 117 6.02 0.60 5.86
CA VAL A 117 7.06 1.57 6.23
C VAL A 117 8.41 0.97 5.90
N ASN A 118 9.21 1.69 5.12
CA ASN A 118 10.58 1.30 4.80
C ASN A 118 11.57 2.38 5.24
N ALA A 119 12.70 1.94 5.79
CA ALA A 119 13.81 2.78 6.19
C ALA A 119 15.07 2.34 5.43
N GLU A 120 15.73 3.29 4.77
CA GLU A 120 16.93 3.04 3.98
C GLU A 120 18.15 3.75 4.58
N PRO A 121 18.73 3.20 5.66
CA PRO A 121 20.00 3.72 6.18
C PRO A 121 21.08 3.47 5.12
N GLY A 122 21.53 4.55 4.48
CA GLY A 122 22.49 4.48 3.37
C GLY A 122 23.71 3.61 3.68
N PHE A 123 24.14 2.83 2.69
CA PHE A 123 25.17 1.80 2.83
C PHE A 123 26.48 2.32 3.46
N LEU A 124 26.93 3.51 3.04
CA LEU A 124 28.13 4.15 3.60
C LEU A 124 27.92 4.66 5.04
N LYS A 125 26.70 5.11 5.41
CA LYS A 125 26.40 5.53 6.78
C LYS A 125 26.45 4.35 7.75
N ARG A 126 25.99 3.16 7.36
CA ARG A 126 26.03 1.94 8.19
C ARG A 126 27.46 1.50 8.54
N LEU A 127 28.44 1.76 7.66
CA LEU A 127 29.84 1.34 7.85
C LEU A 127 30.61 2.24 8.84
N PHE A 128 30.18 3.49 9.03
CA PHE A 128 30.87 4.46 9.90
C PHE A 128 30.04 4.92 11.11
N ARG A 129 28.73 4.65 11.14
CA ARG A 129 27.83 4.97 12.25
C ARG A 129 26.70 3.94 12.30
N LYS A 130 26.52 3.27 13.45
CA LYS A 130 25.37 2.39 13.65
C LYS A 130 24.10 3.25 13.76
N VAL A 131 23.39 3.42 12.65
CA VAL A 131 22.12 4.15 12.61
C VAL A 131 21.03 3.22 13.12
N ASN A 132 20.35 3.60 14.20
CA ASN A 132 19.19 2.88 14.71
C ASN A 132 17.93 3.42 14.02
N THR A 133 17.28 2.60 13.18
CA THR A 133 16.07 2.99 12.45
C THR A 133 14.79 2.83 13.27
N ALA A 134 14.80 1.99 14.31
CA ALA A 134 13.59 1.59 15.03
C ALA A 134 12.76 2.77 15.56
N PRO A 135 13.35 3.81 16.20
CA PRO A 135 12.54 4.91 16.73
C PRO A 135 11.81 5.70 15.64
N ALA A 136 12.37 5.81 14.43
CA ALA A 136 11.71 6.54 13.35
C ALA A 136 10.59 5.71 12.71
N VAL A 137 10.83 4.41 12.55
CA VAL A 137 9.82 3.46 12.06
C VAL A 137 8.65 3.37 13.03
N GLU A 138 8.90 3.29 14.33
CA GLU A 138 7.86 3.28 15.38
C GLU A 138 7.02 4.56 15.35
N ARG A 139 7.65 5.73 15.14
CA ARG A 139 6.91 6.99 14.98
C ARG A 139 6.02 6.99 13.75
N ALA A 140 6.52 6.52 12.61
CA ALA A 140 5.72 6.43 11.38
C ALA A 140 4.55 5.44 11.53
N GLU A 141 4.78 4.29 12.15
CA GLU A 141 3.74 3.31 12.46
C GLU A 141 2.67 3.91 13.38
N GLN A 142 3.07 4.59 14.45
CA GLN A 142 2.13 5.20 15.37
C GLN A 142 1.31 6.31 14.70
N ALA A 143 1.95 7.14 13.88
CA ALA A 143 1.25 8.19 13.12
C ALA A 143 0.22 7.59 12.15
N LEU A 144 0.54 6.48 11.47
CA LEU A 144 -0.43 5.77 10.63
C LEU A 144 -1.59 5.21 11.46
N LYS A 145 -1.33 4.64 12.64
CA LYS A 145 -2.40 4.16 13.54
C LYS A 145 -3.31 5.30 13.96
N ASP A 146 -2.75 6.43 14.35
CA ASP A 146 -3.52 7.59 14.81
C ASP A 146 -4.34 8.19 13.64
N MET A 147 -3.76 8.27 12.44
CA MET A 147 -4.43 8.70 11.22
C MET A 147 -5.60 7.79 10.85
N MET A 148 -5.40 6.47 10.89
CA MET A 148 -6.46 5.50 10.61
C MET A 148 -7.56 5.55 11.69
N ALA A 149 -7.18 5.77 12.95
CA ALA A 149 -8.12 5.91 14.07
C ALA A 149 -8.96 7.20 14.00
N ALA A 150 -8.43 8.26 13.38
CA ALA A 150 -9.18 9.50 13.13
C ALA A 150 -10.27 9.36 12.05
N ALA A 151 -10.14 8.37 11.17
CA ALA A 151 -11.08 8.10 10.08
C ALA A 151 -11.55 6.62 10.04
N PRO A 152 -12.20 6.10 11.11
CA PRO A 152 -12.46 4.67 11.26
C PRO A 152 -13.44 4.11 10.21
N GLY A 153 -14.24 4.95 9.55
CA GLY A 153 -15.12 4.53 8.45
C GLY A 153 -14.39 4.20 7.14
N MET A 154 -13.16 4.70 6.98
CA MET A 154 -12.38 4.54 5.74
C MET A 154 -11.52 3.27 5.74
N PHE A 155 -11.23 2.69 6.91
CA PHE A 155 -10.30 1.57 7.06
C PHE A 155 -10.97 0.40 7.75
N GLN A 156 -11.18 -0.69 7.02
CA GLN A 156 -11.85 -1.89 7.50
C GLN A 156 -10.88 -3.07 7.53
N SER A 157 -11.17 -4.08 8.34
CA SER A 157 -10.37 -5.33 8.38
C SER A 157 -8.86 -5.11 8.58
N VAL A 158 -8.48 -4.08 9.36
CA VAL A 158 -7.08 -3.63 9.54
C VAL A 158 -6.23 -4.70 10.23
N LYS A 159 -5.13 -5.11 9.61
CA LYS A 159 -4.17 -6.10 10.12
C LYS A 159 -2.76 -5.53 10.11
N TRP A 160 -2.13 -5.45 11.28
CA TRP A 160 -0.74 -5.00 11.42
C TRP A 160 0.22 -6.18 11.50
N ARG A 161 1.38 -6.06 10.84
CA ARG A 161 2.45 -7.07 10.86
C ARG A 161 3.82 -6.40 11.08
N ASP A 162 4.60 -6.97 11.99
CA ASP A 162 6.03 -6.64 12.16
C ASP A 162 6.85 -7.62 11.33
N THR A 163 7.59 -7.11 10.35
CA THR A 163 8.43 -7.89 9.42
C THR A 163 9.92 -7.58 9.59
N SER A 164 10.29 -6.91 10.69
CA SER A 164 11.69 -6.63 11.01
C SER A 164 12.47 -7.93 11.29
N PRO A 165 13.76 -8.01 10.90
CA PRO A 165 14.60 -9.15 11.24
C PRO A 165 14.69 -9.34 12.77
N LYS A 166 14.49 -10.58 13.23
CA LYS A 166 14.65 -10.96 14.64
C LYS A 166 16.11 -11.01 15.08
#